data_AF-A0A2S8WN21-F1
#
_entry.id   AF-A0A2S8WN21-F1
#
_cell.length_a   1.000
_cell.length_b   1.000
_cell.length_c   1.000
_cell.angle_alpha   90.00
_cell.angle_beta   90.00
_cell.angle_gamma   90.00
#
_symmetry.space_group_name_H-M   'P 1'
#
loop_
_entity.id
_entity.type
_entity.pdbx_description
1 polymer ?
#
loop_
_entity_poly.entity_id
_entity_poly.type
_entity_poly.pdbx_seq_one_letter_code
_entity_poly.pdbx_strand_id
1 'polypeptide(L)'
;MALQAQKSNSIRSKFLKIATIWSVSLLLAGCVPLDSPEPSASSVSAFESALNFPPDSVTPHSPEDEWNACTDPVIKPGKPVKSQWKIITLAERDTRSGLIEETLLHDETHSMSLSFDVEIPNGARFNQQISDALEAPVSGEIGGPDQIWNSLRSVKESSVLLGFSAFKPLTIPFSMGCENQFTFGELYTWNNSEFGILDCSLKPSESAESAPAFVRKTYCTEK
;
A
#
# COMPACT_ATOMS: atom_id res chain seq x y z
N MET A 1 -24.78 -22.27 -60.87
CA MET A 1 -25.41 -23.23 -59.94
C MET A 1 -25.15 -22.70 -58.54
N ALA A 2 -26.06 -21.88 -58.01
CA ALA A 2 -27.13 -22.24 -57.06
C ALA A 2 -26.56 -22.49 -55.64
N LEU A 3 -26.59 -21.51 -54.72
CA LEU A 3 -27.71 -21.01 -53.87
C LEU A 3 -27.81 -21.74 -52.52
N GLN A 4 -27.64 -20.98 -51.42
CA GLN A 4 -28.34 -21.00 -50.11
C GLN A 4 -27.38 -20.41 -49.06
N ALA A 5 -27.51 -19.18 -48.52
CA ALA A 5 -28.66 -18.42 -48.01
C ALA A 5 -29.42 -19.14 -46.89
N GLN A 6 -28.94 -19.00 -45.65
CA GLN A 6 -29.74 -19.27 -44.46
C GLN A 6 -29.99 -17.96 -43.70
N LYS A 7 -31.27 -17.59 -43.73
CA LYS A 7 -31.96 -16.47 -43.09
C LYS A 7 -32.59 -16.99 -41.78
N SER A 8 -33.08 -16.08 -40.92
CA SER A 8 -34.03 -16.29 -39.78
C SER A 8 -33.34 -16.31 -38.41
N ASN A 9 -33.74 -15.62 -37.33
CA ASN A 9 -34.86 -14.72 -36.97
C ASN A 9 -34.41 -13.99 -35.67
N SER A 10 -34.43 -12.65 -35.56
CA SER A 10 -35.52 -11.83 -35.00
C SER A 10 -36.27 -12.41 -33.79
N ILE A 11 -35.92 -11.98 -32.57
CA ILE A 11 -36.88 -11.81 -31.47
C ILE A 11 -36.59 -10.48 -30.74
N ARG A 12 -37.52 -9.53 -30.90
CA ARG A 12 -37.68 -8.33 -30.08
C ARG A 12 -38.22 -8.73 -28.70
N SER A 13 -37.66 -8.16 -27.65
CA SER A 13 -38.32 -8.05 -26.35
C SER A 13 -38.37 -6.57 -25.95
N LYS A 14 -39.57 -6.01 -26.01
CA LYS A 14 -39.98 -4.77 -25.32
C LYS A 14 -40.72 -5.20 -24.03
N PHE A 15 -41.05 -4.21 -23.19
CA PHE A 15 -41.74 -4.27 -21.88
C PHE A 15 -40.73 -4.35 -20.72
N LEU A 16 -40.76 -3.50 -19.68
CA LEU A 16 -41.91 -2.88 -19.03
C LEU A 16 -41.43 -1.65 -18.19
N LYS A 17 -42.14 -0.53 -18.26
CA LYS A 17 -42.03 0.63 -17.34
C LYS A 17 -43.26 0.60 -16.41
N ILE A 18 -43.08 0.57 -15.09
CA ILE A 18 -44.07 0.89 -14.03
C ILE A 18 -43.22 1.36 -12.80
N ALA A 19 -43.20 2.64 -12.39
CA ALA A 19 -44.08 3.32 -11.41
C ALA A 19 -43.98 2.68 -9.98
N THR A 20 -43.92 3.32 -8.81
CA THR A 20 -44.41 4.61 -8.28
C THR A 20 -43.88 4.78 -6.82
N ILE A 21 -43.53 6.02 -6.42
CA ILE A 21 -43.67 6.74 -5.12
C ILE A 21 -43.76 5.93 -3.81
N TRP A 22 -42.98 6.30 -2.77
CA TRP A 22 -43.47 6.54 -1.39
C TRP A 22 -42.56 7.54 -0.65
N SER A 23 -43.18 8.63 -0.19
CA SER A 23 -42.66 9.66 0.70
C SER A 23 -42.97 9.26 2.15
N VAL A 24 -42.07 9.51 3.11
CA VAL A 24 -42.42 9.75 4.52
C VAL A 24 -41.51 10.83 5.10
N SER A 25 -42.16 11.78 5.74
CA SER A 25 -41.65 13.02 6.32
C SER A 25 -41.30 12.87 7.81
N LEU A 26 -40.61 13.91 8.35
CA LEU A 26 -40.85 14.54 9.69
C LEU A 26 -40.39 13.69 10.93
N LEU A 27 -39.76 14.18 12.01
CA LEU A 27 -39.63 15.48 12.69
C LEU A 27 -38.39 15.53 13.62
N LEU A 28 -37.88 16.76 13.81
CA LEU A 28 -37.40 17.44 15.02
C LEU A 28 -36.76 16.67 16.21
N ALA A 29 -35.54 17.11 16.54
CA ALA A 29 -35.15 17.68 17.84
C ALA A 29 -33.96 18.64 17.55
N GLY A 30 -33.88 19.89 18.00
CA GLY A 30 -34.18 20.43 19.32
C GLY A 30 -32.86 20.93 19.91
N CYS A 31 -32.64 22.25 19.92
CA CYS A 31 -31.44 23.00 20.32
C CYS A 31 -30.96 22.72 21.76
N VAL A 32 -29.66 22.90 22.04
CA VAL A 32 -29.11 23.81 23.09
C VAL A 32 -27.64 24.11 22.76
N PRO A 33 -27.18 25.39 22.80
CA PRO A 33 -25.77 25.77 22.74
C PRO A 33 -25.15 25.76 24.14
N LEU A 34 -23.90 25.34 24.27
CA LEU A 34 -23.13 25.55 25.50
C LEU A 34 -21.82 26.25 25.17
N ASP A 35 -21.83 27.55 25.45
CA ASP A 35 -20.66 28.38 25.66
C ASP A 35 -19.82 27.85 26.85
N SER A 36 -18.52 28.15 26.72
CA SER A 36 -17.35 27.72 27.50
C SER A 36 -17.39 28.11 28.99
N PRO A 37 -16.50 27.57 29.85
CA PRO A 37 -15.15 28.17 29.96
C PRO A 37 -13.97 27.19 30.18
N GLU A 38 -12.83 27.52 29.58
CA GLU A 38 -11.47 27.22 30.07
C GLU A 38 -11.13 28.11 31.30
N PRO A 39 -9.98 27.96 31.98
CA PRO A 39 -9.25 26.78 32.44
C PRO A 39 -9.02 26.88 33.98
N SER A 40 -8.47 25.85 34.62
CA SER A 40 -7.84 26.02 35.94
C SER A 40 -6.59 25.16 36.02
N ALA A 41 -5.45 25.83 35.91
CA ALA A 41 -4.17 25.33 36.36
C ALA A 41 -4.22 25.17 37.90
N SER A 42 -3.86 23.99 38.40
CA SER A 42 -3.04 23.80 39.61
C SER A 42 -3.02 22.34 40.02
N SER A 43 -1.88 21.69 39.84
CA SER A 43 -1.15 21.07 40.95
C SER A 43 0.11 20.40 40.41
N VAL A 44 1.18 21.20 40.36
CA VAL A 44 2.53 20.72 40.61
C VAL A 44 2.50 20.11 42.01
N SER A 45 2.22 18.81 42.14
CA SER A 45 2.45 18.02 43.37
C SER A 45 2.13 16.54 43.15
N ALA A 46 3.01 15.84 42.42
CA ALA A 46 3.08 14.37 42.47
C ALA A 46 4.46 13.82 42.07
N PHE A 47 5.52 14.67 42.08
CA PHE A 47 6.88 14.26 41.69
C PHE A 47 7.79 13.97 42.91
N GLU A 48 7.25 13.93 44.13
CA GLU A 48 8.05 13.74 45.36
C GLU A 48 7.49 12.66 46.29
N SER A 49 7.19 11.46 45.77
CA SER A 49 6.89 10.30 46.64
C SER A 49 7.38 8.95 46.13
N ALA A 50 8.46 8.92 45.34
CA ALA A 50 9.10 7.67 44.89
C ALA A 50 10.62 7.67 45.11
N LEU A 51 11.09 8.18 46.25
CA LEU A 51 12.47 8.02 46.69
C LEU A 51 12.47 7.40 48.10
N ASN A 52 12.28 6.09 48.15
CA ASN A 52 12.71 5.22 49.25
C ASN A 52 12.75 3.78 48.74
N PHE A 53 13.79 3.45 47.99
CA PHE A 53 14.20 2.07 47.72
C PHE A 53 15.60 1.86 48.33
N PRO A 54 15.85 0.70 48.97
CA PRO A 54 17.18 0.37 49.48
C PRO A 54 18.20 0.32 48.33
N PRO A 55 19.46 0.73 48.55
CA PRO A 55 20.50 0.67 47.54
C PRO A 55 21.04 -0.76 47.45
N ASP A 56 20.27 -1.67 46.85
CA ASP A 56 20.84 -2.88 46.30
C ASP A 56 21.41 -2.55 44.93
N SER A 57 22.66 -2.93 44.73
CA SER A 57 23.51 -2.66 43.58
C SER A 57 22.87 -3.12 42.26
N VAL A 58 22.11 -2.24 41.62
CA VAL A 58 21.79 -2.37 40.21
C VAL A 58 22.87 -1.60 39.46
N THR A 59 23.87 -2.33 38.95
CA THR A 59 24.73 -1.80 37.90
C THR A 59 23.80 -1.23 36.82
N PRO A 60 23.95 0.03 36.37
CA PRO A 60 23.18 0.51 35.25
C PRO A 60 23.55 -0.37 34.06
N HIS A 61 22.65 -1.28 33.68
CA HIS A 61 22.82 -2.01 32.44
C HIS A 61 22.56 -0.97 31.35
N SER A 62 23.47 -0.85 30.40
CA SER A 62 23.24 0.04 29.26
C SER A 62 21.95 -0.44 28.58
N PRO A 63 21.07 0.45 28.07
CA PRO A 63 19.94 0.05 27.23
C PRO A 63 20.36 -0.90 26.09
N GLU A 64 21.62 -0.81 25.66
CA GLU A 64 22.27 -1.68 24.69
C GLU A 64 22.43 -3.13 25.17
N ASP A 65 22.82 -3.36 26.43
CA ASP A 65 23.06 -4.70 26.99
C ASP A 65 21.74 -5.47 27.15
N GLU A 66 20.68 -4.75 27.49
CA GLU A 66 19.34 -5.31 27.68
C GLU A 66 18.68 -5.71 26.35
N TRP A 67 18.76 -4.86 25.31
CA TRP A 67 18.27 -5.24 23.98
C TRP A 67 19.05 -6.41 23.41
N ASN A 68 20.35 -6.55 23.68
CA ASN A 68 21.18 -7.68 23.25
C ASN A 68 20.77 -9.00 23.92
N ALA A 69 20.36 -8.95 25.18
CA ALA A 69 19.88 -10.10 25.95
C ALA A 69 18.50 -10.60 25.49
N CYS A 70 17.73 -9.76 24.79
CA CYS A 70 16.40 -10.12 24.30
C CYS A 70 16.44 -11.26 23.25
N THR A 71 15.83 -12.41 23.52
CA THR A 71 15.78 -13.53 22.57
C THR A 71 14.46 -13.62 21.82
N ASP A 72 13.35 -13.24 22.46
CA ASP A 72 12.00 -13.40 21.93
C ASP A 72 11.16 -12.14 22.20
N PRO A 73 11.27 -11.11 21.34
CA PRO A 73 10.51 -9.89 21.52
C PRO A 73 9.04 -10.10 21.19
N VAL A 74 8.15 -9.51 22.00
CA VAL A 74 6.73 -9.44 21.69
C VAL A 74 6.49 -8.27 20.74
N ILE A 75 6.12 -8.57 19.50
CA ILE A 75 5.83 -7.57 18.47
C ILE A 75 4.31 -7.42 18.34
N LYS A 76 3.82 -6.18 18.40
CA LYS A 76 2.40 -5.87 18.22
C LYS A 76 2.22 -4.92 17.04
N PRO A 77 1.52 -5.35 15.97
CA PRO A 77 1.24 -4.49 14.83
C PRO A 77 0.30 -3.35 15.22
N GLY A 78 0.61 -2.15 14.73
CA GLY A 78 -0.31 -1.03 14.68
C GLY A 78 -1.19 -1.08 13.44
N LYS A 79 -2.02 -0.05 13.25
CA LYS A 79 -2.91 0.04 12.09
C LYS A 79 -2.10 0.40 10.83
N PRO A 80 -2.10 -0.43 9.78
CA PRO A 80 -1.36 -0.10 8.57
C PRO A 80 -1.95 1.11 7.85
N VAL A 81 -1.07 2.00 7.38
CA VAL A 81 -1.42 3.12 6.51
C VAL A 81 -1.26 2.65 5.08
N LYS A 82 -2.38 2.33 4.43
CA LYS A 82 -2.42 1.88 3.03
C LYS A 82 -2.44 3.11 2.11
N SER A 83 -1.61 3.09 1.06
CA SER A 83 -1.63 4.12 0.02
C SER A 83 -2.26 3.64 -1.28
N GLN A 84 -2.43 4.57 -2.21
CA GLN A 84 -2.77 4.26 -3.60
C GLN A 84 -1.61 3.52 -4.31
N TRP A 85 -1.89 2.95 -5.47
CA TRP A 85 -0.86 2.39 -6.36
C TRP A 85 0.19 3.44 -6.70
N LYS A 86 1.44 3.00 -6.80
CA LYS A 86 2.57 3.76 -7.35
C LYS A 86 3.24 2.95 -8.46
N ILE A 87 3.73 3.64 -9.47
CA ILE A 87 4.49 3.04 -10.56
C ILE A 87 5.96 3.16 -10.22
N ILE A 88 6.68 2.04 -10.34
CA ILE A 88 8.13 1.97 -10.11
C ILE A 88 8.86 2.02 -11.44
N THR A 89 8.35 1.32 -12.45
CA THR A 89 8.96 1.32 -13.77
C THR A 89 7.88 1.31 -14.84
N LEU A 90 8.08 2.13 -15.88
CA LEU A 90 7.22 2.21 -17.04
C LEU A 90 8.08 2.32 -18.29
N ALA A 91 7.85 1.40 -19.22
CA ALA A 91 8.53 1.35 -20.50
C ALA A 91 7.49 1.32 -21.63
N GLU A 92 7.82 2.00 -22.72
CA GLU A 92 7.02 2.05 -23.93
C GLU A 92 7.75 1.35 -25.07
N ARG A 93 7.00 0.58 -25.84
CA ARG A 93 7.43 0.02 -27.11
C ARG A 93 6.44 0.43 -28.19
N ASP A 94 6.87 1.24 -29.15
CA ASP A 94 6.10 1.56 -30.35
C ASP A 94 6.64 0.73 -31.53
N THR A 95 5.72 0.07 -32.24
CA THR A 95 6.02 -0.76 -33.42
C THR A 95 5.20 -0.37 -34.65
N ARG A 96 4.41 0.71 -34.59
CA ARG A 96 3.47 1.12 -35.64
C ARG A 96 4.12 1.48 -36.96
N SER A 97 5.35 1.99 -36.92
CA SER A 97 6.11 2.41 -38.10
C SER A 97 6.85 1.26 -38.79
N GLY A 98 6.82 0.04 -38.23
CA GLY A 98 7.67 -1.07 -38.64
C GLY A 98 9.11 -0.98 -38.11
N LEU A 99 9.46 0.13 -37.43
CA LEU A 99 10.64 0.24 -36.57
C LEU A 99 10.22 -0.06 -35.13
N ILE A 100 11.13 -0.61 -34.33
CA ILE A 100 10.92 -0.81 -32.90
C ILE A 100 11.53 0.38 -32.18
N GLU A 101 10.69 1.20 -31.56
CA GLU A 101 11.11 2.30 -30.69
C GLU A 101 10.83 1.92 -29.23
N GLU A 102 11.88 1.87 -28.41
CA GLU A 102 11.80 1.53 -26.98
C GLU A 102 12.17 2.76 -26.15
N THR A 103 11.28 3.20 -25.26
CA THR A 103 11.48 4.37 -24.38
C THR A 103 11.20 4.01 -22.93
N LEU A 104 12.12 4.34 -22.02
CA LEU A 104 11.89 4.25 -20.58
C LEU A 104 11.24 5.56 -20.11
N LEU A 105 9.99 5.48 -19.65
CA LEU A 105 9.20 6.63 -19.23
C LEU A 105 9.31 6.92 -17.73
N HIS A 106 9.51 5.88 -16.92
CA HIS A 106 9.68 5.98 -15.48
C HIS A 106 10.59 4.86 -15.00
N ASP A 107 11.52 5.17 -14.09
CA ASP A 107 12.41 4.18 -13.48
C ASP A 107 12.84 4.64 -12.09
N GLU A 108 12.24 4.00 -11.10
CA GLU A 108 12.54 4.16 -9.70
C GLU A 108 12.88 2.81 -9.10
N THR A 109 13.39 2.85 -7.89
CA THR A 109 13.65 1.67 -7.09
C THR A 109 13.05 1.91 -5.72
N HIS A 110 12.31 0.93 -5.23
CA HIS A 110 11.73 1.00 -3.90
C HIS A 110 12.29 -0.12 -3.03
N SER A 111 13.00 0.29 -1.99
CA SER A 111 13.57 -0.61 -0.99
C SER A 111 12.77 -0.51 0.30
N MET A 112 12.64 -1.64 0.99
CA MET A 112 12.07 -1.67 2.33
C MET A 112 12.97 -0.88 3.29
N SER A 113 12.36 -0.23 4.28
CA SER A 113 13.08 0.40 5.38
C SER A 113 12.40 0.12 6.71
N LEU A 114 13.21 -0.15 7.74
CA LEU A 114 12.76 -0.36 9.10
C LEU A 114 13.42 0.70 9.98
N SER A 115 12.61 1.46 10.70
CA SER A 115 13.09 2.45 11.68
C SER A 115 12.56 2.13 13.07
N PHE A 116 13.37 2.39 14.08
CA PHE A 116 13.01 2.32 15.48
C PHE A 116 13.19 3.68 16.13
N ASP A 117 12.36 3.99 17.13
CA ASP A 117 12.44 5.23 17.91
C ASP A 117 13.70 5.29 18.78
N VAL A 118 14.25 4.11 19.12
CA VAL A 118 15.51 3.96 19.85
C VAL A 118 16.46 3.11 19.02
N GLU A 119 17.76 3.40 19.11
CA GLU A 119 18.77 2.55 18.49
C GLU A 119 18.75 1.17 19.15
N ILE A 120 18.59 0.13 18.33
CA ILE A 120 18.64 -1.27 18.77
C ILE A 120 19.92 -1.88 18.22
N PRO A 121 20.90 -2.19 19.08
CA PRO A 121 22.08 -2.92 18.67
C PRO A 121 21.70 -4.22 17.95
N ASN A 122 22.23 -4.41 16.75
CA ASN A 122 21.93 -5.58 15.91
C ASN A 122 20.43 -5.79 15.66
N GLY A 123 19.64 -4.71 15.51
CA GLY A 123 18.18 -4.79 15.32
C GLY A 123 17.73 -5.67 14.15
N ALA A 124 18.57 -5.85 13.13
CA ALA A 124 18.30 -6.75 12.00
C ALA A 124 18.05 -8.21 12.40
N ARG A 125 18.51 -8.65 13.58
CA ARG A 125 18.23 -9.99 14.10
C ARG A 125 16.75 -10.25 14.37
N PHE A 126 15.97 -9.19 14.55
CA PHE A 126 14.53 -9.25 14.79
C PHE A 126 13.71 -9.21 13.51
N ASN A 127 14.34 -9.05 12.35
CA ASN A 127 13.65 -8.89 11.07
C ASN A 127 12.65 -10.03 10.82
N GLN A 128 13.04 -11.29 11.04
CA GLN A 128 12.13 -12.42 10.79
C GLN A 128 10.89 -12.34 11.69
N GLN A 129 11.04 -12.12 13.00
CA GLN A 129 9.90 -11.98 13.90
C GLN A 129 9.02 -10.78 13.52
N ILE A 130 9.61 -9.67 13.08
CA ILE A 130 8.87 -8.51 12.58
C ILE A 130 8.11 -8.87 11.30
N SER A 131 8.74 -9.57 10.36
CA SER A 131 8.10 -9.99 9.11
C SER A 131 6.90 -10.88 9.38
N ASP A 132 7.06 -11.85 10.27
CA ASP A 132 6.01 -12.80 10.64
C ASP A 132 4.86 -12.09 11.38
N ALA A 133 5.17 -11.21 12.33
CA ALA A 133 4.16 -10.48 13.11
C ALA A 133 3.39 -9.43 12.30
N LEU A 134 4.05 -8.81 11.31
CA LEU A 134 3.46 -7.76 10.48
C LEU A 134 2.88 -8.29 9.16
N GLU A 135 3.10 -9.58 8.85
CA GLU A 135 2.72 -10.24 7.60
C GLU A 135 3.19 -9.46 6.35
N ALA A 136 4.40 -8.90 6.43
CA ALA A 136 4.95 -8.02 5.42
C ALA A 136 6.46 -8.22 5.24
N PRO A 137 7.02 -7.96 4.05
CA PRO A 137 8.45 -8.11 3.83
C PRO A 137 9.24 -7.04 4.58
N VAL A 138 10.31 -7.50 5.25
CA VAL A 138 11.30 -6.71 6.00
C VAL A 138 12.67 -6.71 5.31
N SER A 139 12.70 -7.13 4.05
CA SER A 139 13.90 -7.20 3.22
C SER A 139 13.48 -7.24 1.76
N GLY A 140 14.36 -6.75 0.89
CA GLY A 140 14.17 -6.78 -0.54
C GLY A 140 13.96 -5.41 -1.15
N GLU A 141 13.87 -5.43 -2.47
CA GLU A 141 13.77 -4.27 -3.32
C GLU A 141 12.87 -4.64 -4.50
N ILE A 142 12.06 -3.67 -4.95
CA ILE A 142 11.26 -3.77 -6.16
C ILE A 142 11.64 -2.64 -7.10
N GLY A 143 11.91 -3.01 -8.35
CA GLY A 143 12.33 -2.08 -9.40
C GLY A 143 13.05 -2.80 -10.54
N GLY A 144 13.56 -2.01 -11.47
CA GLY A 144 14.40 -2.48 -12.56
C GLY A 144 13.64 -2.70 -13.88
N PRO A 145 14.09 -2.08 -14.98
CA PRO A 145 13.42 -2.18 -16.27
C PRO A 145 13.64 -3.50 -17.00
N ASP A 146 14.62 -4.31 -16.59
CA ASP A 146 15.00 -5.54 -17.30
C ASP A 146 13.84 -6.55 -17.41
N GLN A 147 13.06 -6.71 -16.34
CA GLN A 147 11.90 -7.62 -16.34
C GLN A 147 10.80 -7.15 -17.31
N ILE A 148 10.64 -5.83 -17.45
CA ILE A 148 9.65 -5.22 -18.34
C ILE A 148 10.10 -5.32 -19.79
N TRP A 149 11.37 -5.04 -20.09
CA TRP A 149 11.89 -5.13 -21.45
C TRP A 149 11.82 -6.55 -22.01
N ASN A 150 12.14 -7.55 -21.19
CA ASN A 150 11.99 -8.95 -21.59
C ASN A 150 10.54 -9.30 -21.95
N SER A 151 9.58 -8.77 -21.18
CA SER A 151 8.16 -8.97 -21.43
C SER A 151 7.71 -8.28 -22.73
N LEU A 152 8.08 -7.01 -22.93
CA LEU A 152 7.72 -6.22 -24.11
C LEU A 152 8.26 -6.80 -25.42
N ARG A 153 9.49 -7.34 -25.42
CA ARG A 153 10.10 -7.95 -26.61
C ARG A 153 9.40 -9.20 -27.11
N SER A 154 8.63 -9.86 -26.26
CA SER A 154 7.88 -11.06 -26.65
C SER A 154 6.66 -10.77 -27.55
N VAL A 155 6.20 -9.51 -27.57
CA VAL A 155 5.01 -9.10 -28.31
C VAL A 155 5.38 -8.70 -29.75
N LYS A 156 4.74 -9.35 -30.72
CA LYS A 156 5.02 -9.19 -32.17
C LYS A 156 4.00 -8.30 -32.90
N GLU A 157 3.00 -7.80 -32.21
CA GLU A 157 1.92 -7.01 -32.79
C GLU A 157 2.39 -5.57 -33.07
N SER A 158 1.85 -4.98 -34.14
CA SER A 158 2.08 -3.57 -34.49
C SER A 158 1.17 -2.68 -33.63
N SER A 159 1.64 -2.31 -32.45
CA SER A 159 0.92 -1.41 -31.53
C SER A 159 1.88 -0.56 -30.68
N VAL A 160 1.30 0.30 -29.84
CA VAL A 160 2.00 0.99 -28.76
C VAL A 160 1.72 0.26 -27.46
N LEU A 161 2.75 -0.36 -26.92
CA LEU A 161 2.67 -1.17 -25.72
C LEU A 161 3.34 -0.44 -24.55
N LEU A 162 2.68 -0.44 -23.40
CA LEU A 162 3.23 0.00 -22.14
C LEU A 162 3.51 -1.21 -21.25
N GLY A 163 4.78 -1.47 -20.97
CA GLY A 163 5.19 -2.41 -19.94
C GLY A 163 5.32 -1.66 -18.61
N PHE A 164 4.77 -2.20 -17.53
CA PHE A 164 4.77 -1.53 -16.24
C PHE A 164 5.12 -2.47 -15.09
N SER A 165 5.64 -1.88 -14.01
CA SER A 165 5.74 -2.45 -12.67
C SER A 165 5.21 -1.43 -11.67
N ALA A 166 4.30 -1.87 -10.82
CA ALA A 166 3.60 -1.02 -9.86
C ALA A 166 3.41 -1.75 -8.53
N PHE A 167 3.25 -0.99 -7.45
CA PHE A 167 3.11 -1.53 -6.10
C PHE A 167 2.18 -0.68 -5.25
N LYS A 168 1.70 -1.27 -4.15
CA LYS A 168 0.99 -0.54 -3.09
C LYS A 168 1.92 -0.34 -1.90
N PRO A 169 2.47 0.88 -1.71
CA PRO A 169 3.20 1.21 -0.51
C PRO A 169 2.37 0.95 0.74
N LEU A 170 3.05 0.55 1.79
CA LEU A 170 2.50 0.22 3.09
C LEU A 170 3.43 0.73 4.17
N THR A 171 2.91 1.54 5.08
CA THR A 171 3.59 1.87 6.32
C THR A 171 2.89 1.16 7.46
N ILE A 172 3.63 0.35 8.22
CA ILE A 172 3.13 -0.39 9.37
C ILE A 172 3.84 0.14 10.61
N PRO A 173 3.19 1.00 11.43
CA PRO A 173 3.70 1.26 12.76
C PRO A 173 3.57 -0.01 13.59
N PHE A 174 4.53 -0.28 14.47
CA PHE A 174 4.48 -1.40 15.38
C PHE A 174 5.14 -1.05 16.70
N SER A 175 4.91 -1.91 17.69
CA SER A 175 5.65 -1.88 18.94
C SER A 175 6.36 -3.18 19.19
N MET A 176 7.49 -3.09 19.89
CA MET A 176 8.31 -4.22 20.26
C MET A 176 8.63 -4.13 21.74
N GLY A 177 8.26 -5.16 22.49
CA GLY A 177 8.53 -5.27 23.92
C GLY A 177 9.43 -6.45 24.23
N CYS A 178 10.35 -6.27 25.18
CA CYS A 178 11.17 -7.34 25.73
C CYS A 178 11.33 -7.16 27.23
N GLU A 179 10.73 -8.06 28.01
CA GLU A 179 10.66 -7.95 29.47
C GLU A 179 10.15 -6.56 29.93
N ASN A 180 11.01 -5.75 30.54
CA ASN A 180 10.69 -4.41 31.05
C ASN A 180 10.99 -3.29 30.05
N GLN A 181 11.43 -3.62 28.84
CA GLN A 181 11.75 -2.66 27.78
C GLN A 181 10.68 -2.64 26.71
N PHE A 182 10.52 -1.46 26.10
CA PHE A 182 9.57 -1.24 25.04
C PHE A 182 10.10 -0.18 24.07
N THR A 183 9.90 -0.41 22.78
CA THR A 183 10.14 0.57 21.73
C THR A 183 9.01 0.59 20.70
N PHE A 184 8.99 1.63 19.89
CA PHE A 184 8.16 1.73 18.70
C PHE A 184 9.04 1.71 17.45
N GLY A 185 8.45 1.27 16.35
CA GLY A 185 9.09 1.32 15.05
C GLY A 185 8.08 1.46 13.93
N GLU A 186 8.60 1.74 12.74
CA GLU A 186 7.83 1.83 11.51
C GLU A 186 8.49 0.97 10.43
N LEU A 187 7.70 0.10 9.81
CA LEU A 187 8.10 -0.65 8.62
C LEU A 187 7.53 0.04 7.39
N TYR A 188 8.41 0.54 6.54
CA TYR A 188 8.12 1.08 5.22
C TYR A 188 8.33 -0.03 4.18
N THR A 189 7.25 -0.54 3.61
CA THR A 189 7.25 -1.74 2.77
C THR A 189 6.10 -1.70 1.74
N TRP A 190 5.75 -2.85 1.17
CA TRP A 190 4.63 -3.04 0.26
C TRP A 190 3.87 -4.32 0.58
N ASN A 191 2.58 -4.37 0.23
CA ASN A 191 1.78 -5.59 0.38
C ASN A 191 1.38 -6.25 -0.94
N ASN A 192 1.56 -5.55 -2.05
CA ASN A 192 1.26 -6.07 -3.37
C ASN A 192 2.15 -5.39 -4.41
N SER A 193 2.57 -6.17 -5.40
CA SER A 193 3.30 -5.72 -6.58
C SER A 193 2.69 -6.40 -7.80
N GLU A 194 2.41 -5.62 -8.83
CA GLU A 194 1.86 -6.09 -10.10
C GLU A 194 2.74 -5.58 -11.24
N PHE A 195 2.99 -6.45 -12.22
CA PHE A 195 3.66 -6.10 -13.46
C PHE A 195 2.85 -6.62 -14.64
N GLY A 196 2.98 -5.97 -15.79
CA GLY A 196 2.23 -6.38 -16.96
C GLY A 196 2.52 -5.54 -18.19
N ILE A 197 1.82 -5.86 -19.26
CA ILE A 197 1.84 -5.13 -20.53
C ILE A 197 0.42 -4.63 -20.81
N LEU A 198 0.31 -3.38 -21.24
CA LEU A 198 -0.92 -2.73 -21.63
C LEU A 198 -0.82 -2.30 -23.10
N ASP A 199 -1.85 -2.60 -23.87
CA ASP A 199 -2.12 -1.91 -25.12
C ASP A 199 -3.12 -0.78 -24.84
N CYS A 200 -2.69 0.48 -25.04
CA CYS A 200 -3.54 1.64 -24.78
C CYS A 200 -4.72 1.74 -25.75
N SER A 201 -4.65 1.12 -26.93
CA SER A 201 -5.73 1.14 -27.93
C SER A 201 -6.89 0.21 -27.57
N LEU A 202 -6.67 -0.75 -26.68
CA LEU A 202 -7.70 -1.70 -26.26
C LEU A 202 -8.60 -1.11 -25.17
N LYS A 203 -9.87 -1.53 -25.18
CA LYS A 203 -10.81 -1.16 -24.12
C LYS A 203 -10.33 -1.73 -22.77
N PRO A 204 -10.46 -0.97 -21.67
CA PRO A 204 -10.13 -1.49 -20.34
C PRO A 204 -10.93 -2.76 -20.04
N SER A 205 -10.23 -3.80 -19.58
CA SER A 205 -10.84 -5.06 -19.11
C SER A 205 -10.61 -5.32 -17.62
N GLU A 206 -9.60 -4.65 -17.08
CA GLU A 206 -9.16 -4.63 -15.69
C GLU A 206 -10.17 -4.00 -14.70
N SER A 207 -10.12 -4.44 -13.44
CA SER A 207 -10.92 -3.84 -12.36
C SER A 207 -10.42 -2.42 -12.03
N ALA A 208 -11.32 -1.52 -11.66
CA ALA A 208 -11.00 -0.10 -11.45
C ALA A 208 -9.95 0.17 -10.35
N GLU A 209 -9.74 -0.79 -9.45
CA GLU A 209 -8.79 -0.69 -8.32
C GLU A 209 -7.46 -1.44 -8.54
N SER A 210 -7.26 -2.01 -9.74
CA SER A 210 -6.05 -2.77 -10.11
C SER A 210 -4.90 -1.87 -10.57
N ALA A 211 -3.67 -2.37 -10.55
CA ALA A 211 -2.53 -1.62 -11.08
C ALA A 211 -2.65 -1.33 -12.59
N PRO A 212 -3.07 -2.27 -13.46
CA PRO A 212 -3.38 -2.00 -14.87
C PRO A 212 -4.30 -0.79 -15.07
N ALA A 213 -5.39 -0.70 -14.29
CA ALA A 213 -6.34 0.40 -14.40
C ALA A 213 -5.73 1.74 -13.96
N PHE A 214 -4.90 1.74 -12.92
CA PHE A 214 -4.16 2.92 -12.47
C PHE A 214 -3.17 3.41 -13.54
N VAL A 215 -2.38 2.50 -14.12
CA VAL A 215 -1.40 2.82 -15.17
C VAL A 215 -2.12 3.35 -16.41
N ARG A 216 -3.18 2.67 -16.87
CA ARG A 216 -3.97 3.11 -18.02
C ARG A 216 -4.56 4.51 -17.82
N LYS A 217 -5.14 4.77 -16.64
CA LYS A 217 -5.68 6.10 -16.30
C LYS A 217 -4.62 7.19 -16.31
N THR A 218 -3.37 6.84 -16.00
CA THR A 218 -2.28 7.80 -15.86
C THR A 218 -1.51 8.02 -17.17
N TYR A 219 -1.37 6.99 -18.02
CA TYR A 219 -0.47 7.02 -19.19
C TYR A 219 -1.12 6.67 -20.54
N CYS A 220 -2.38 6.22 -20.58
CA CYS A 220 -3.09 5.94 -21.84
C CYS A 220 -4.14 7.01 -22.22
N THR A 221 -4.19 8.15 -21.54
CA THR A 221 -5.26 9.17 -21.75
C THR A 221 -5.14 9.98 -23.04
N GLU A 222 -4.00 9.88 -23.75
CA GLU A 222 -3.71 10.65 -24.98
C GLU A 222 -3.25 9.78 -26.16
N LYS A 223 -3.37 8.44 -26.05
CA LYS A 223 -2.89 7.47 -27.05
C LYS A 223 -4.03 6.67 -27.66
#